data_AF-A0A7J4PK77-F1
#
_entry.id   AF-A0A7J4PK77-F1
#
_cell.length_a   1.000
_cell.length_b   1.000
_cell.length_c   1.000
_cell.angle_alpha   90.00
_cell.angle_beta   90.00
_cell.angle_gamma   90.00
#
_symmetry.space_group_name_H-M   'P 1'
#
loop_
_entity.id
_entity.type
_entity.pdbx_description
1 polymer ?
#
loop_
_entity_poly.entity_id
_entity_poly.type
_entity_poly.pdbx_seq_one_letter_code
_entity_poly.pdbx_strand_id
1 'polypeptide(L)'
;MACSPVTFHHVTPDVFNCMKKKLEESGIHVPSGNKGELSGHGVVADFDWDGTSNLTITVKEKPFFISCGTATGKIQDFVHQCHGN
;
A
#
# COMPACT_ATOMS: atom_id res chain seq x y z
N MET A 1 -17.76 -5.61 -1.71
CA MET A 1 -17.18 -5.91 -0.38
C MET A 1 -15.73 -5.45 -0.40
N ALA A 2 -15.43 -4.35 0.28
CA ALA A 2 -14.09 -3.85 0.53
C ALA A 2 -13.27 -4.94 1.27
N CYS A 3 -11.97 -5.04 0.96
CA CYS A 3 -11.12 -6.05 1.60
C CYS A 3 -10.87 -5.68 3.07
N SER A 4 -10.50 -6.68 3.88
CA SER A 4 -10.02 -6.45 5.23
C SER A 4 -8.82 -5.50 5.21
N PRO A 5 -8.76 -4.50 6.10
CA PRO A 5 -7.58 -3.66 6.24
C PRO A 5 -6.38 -4.54 6.62
N VAL A 6 -5.23 -4.26 6.01
CA VAL A 6 -3.98 -4.96 6.27
C VAL A 6 -3.03 -4.01 6.95
N THR A 7 -2.54 -4.39 8.13
CA THR A 7 -1.54 -3.62 8.86
C THR A 7 -0.17 -4.27 8.72
N PHE A 8 0.77 -3.52 8.17
CA PHE A 8 2.18 -3.85 8.10
C PHE A 8 2.88 -3.22 9.29
N HIS A 9 3.60 -4.04 10.03
CA HIS A 9 4.47 -3.59 11.11
C HIS A 9 5.91 -3.46 10.59
N HIS A 10 6.73 -2.68 11.29
CA HIS A 10 8.13 -2.41 10.95
C HIS A 10 8.38 -1.46 9.76
N VAL A 11 7.35 -0.80 9.23
CA VAL A 11 7.53 0.11 8.07
C VAL A 11 8.17 1.43 8.53
N THR A 12 9.49 1.55 8.32
CA THR A 12 10.24 2.80 8.55
C THR A 12 9.89 3.87 7.51
N PRO A 13 10.17 5.17 7.76
CA PRO A 13 9.97 6.23 6.76
C PRO A 13 10.66 5.95 5.42
N ASP A 14 11.82 5.30 5.46
CA ASP A 14 12.59 4.96 4.25
C ASP A 14 11.89 3.87 3.44
N VAL A 15 11.47 2.79 4.10
CA VAL A 15 10.69 1.70 3.50
C VAL A 15 9.38 2.24 2.94
N PHE A 16 8.71 3.12 3.69
CA PHE A 16 7.46 3.74 3.26
C PHE A 16 7.66 4.60 2.00
N ASN A 17 8.73 5.41 1.94
CA ASN A 17 9.02 6.22 0.77
C ASN A 17 9.39 5.36 -0.46
N CYS A 18 10.19 4.30 -0.24
CA CYS A 18 10.51 3.32 -1.28
C CYS A 18 9.24 2.63 -1.81
N MET A 19 8.32 2.21 -0.94
CA MET A 19 7.05 1.59 -1.33
C MET A 19 6.20 2.53 -2.18
N LYS A 20 6.07 3.81 -1.77
CA LYS A 20 5.35 4.83 -2.56
C LYS A 20 5.94 4.97 -3.96
N LYS A 21 7.26 5.05 -4.06
CA LYS A 21 7.95 5.17 -5.35
C LYS A 21 7.67 3.96 -6.26
N LYS A 22 7.71 2.74 -5.72
CA LYS A 22 7.39 1.50 -6.46
C LYS A 22 5.92 1.45 -6.93
N LEU A 23 5.01 1.96 -6.09
CA LEU A 23 3.60 2.09 -6.44
C LEU A 23 3.40 3.09 -7.58
N GLU A 24 4.04 4.26 -7.51
CA GLU A 24 4.01 5.27 -8.58
C GLU A 24 4.64 4.73 -9.88
N GLU A 25 5.76 4.02 -9.80
CA GLU A 25 6.38 3.34 -10.95
C GLU A 25 5.47 2.26 -11.57
N SER A 26 4.61 1.64 -10.75
CA SER A 26 3.59 0.68 -11.20
C SER A 26 2.31 1.36 -11.73
N GLY A 27 2.27 2.70 -11.79
CA GLY A 27 1.09 3.46 -12.24
C GLY A 27 0.00 3.62 -11.19
N ILE A 28 0.33 3.45 -9.90
CA ILE A 28 -0.56 3.72 -8.77
C ILE A 28 -0.13 5.05 -8.17
N HIS A 29 -1.01 6.06 -8.24
CA HIS A 29 -0.69 7.35 -7.65
C HIS A 29 -0.80 7.25 -6.12
N VAL A 30 0.22 7.76 -5.43
CA VAL A 30 0.25 7.79 -3.98
C VAL A 30 0.47 9.22 -3.49
N PRO A 31 -0.47 9.80 -2.72
CA PRO A 31 -0.30 11.14 -2.21
C PRO A 31 0.88 11.22 -1.24
N SER A 32 1.51 12.39 -1.23
CA SER A 32 2.59 12.70 -0.30
C SER A 32 1.99 12.96 1.09
N GLY A 33 2.28 12.07 2.03
CA GLY A 33 1.84 12.21 3.42
C GLY A 33 2.00 10.91 4.20
N ASN A 34 1.61 10.95 5.46
CA ASN A 34 1.49 9.77 6.31
C ASN A 34 0.18 9.02 6.05
N LYS A 35 -0.83 9.69 5.49
CA LYS A 35 -2.11 9.08 5.13
C LYS A 35 -2.61 9.61 3.81
N GLY A 36 -3.43 8.83 3.12
CA GLY A 36 -4.12 9.25 1.92
C GLY A 36 -4.65 8.10 1.08
N GLU A 37 -5.21 8.43 -0.06
CA GLU A 37 -5.84 7.47 -0.96
C GLU A 37 -4.88 7.09 -2.11
N LEU A 38 -4.54 5.80 -2.17
CA LEU A 38 -3.88 5.12 -3.28
C LEU A 38 -4.91 4.85 -4.37
N SER A 39 -4.65 5.33 -5.58
CA SER A 39 -5.55 5.09 -6.71
C SER A 39 -4.76 4.71 -7.96
N GLY A 40 -5.07 3.57 -8.57
CA GLY A 40 -4.39 3.13 -9.79
C GLY A 40 -4.96 1.83 -10.37
N HIS A 41 -4.94 1.69 -11.70
CA HIS A 41 -5.44 0.50 -12.41
C HIS A 41 -6.88 0.05 -12.00
N GLY A 42 -7.72 1.00 -11.56
CA GLY A 42 -9.08 0.73 -11.09
C GLY A 42 -9.17 0.16 -9.66
N VAL A 43 -8.07 0.18 -8.91
CA VAL A 43 -8.01 -0.10 -7.47
C VAL A 43 -7.92 1.22 -6.72
N VAL A 44 -8.75 1.38 -5.69
CA VAL A 44 -8.72 2.50 -4.74
C VAL A 44 -8.49 1.91 -3.35
N ALA A 45 -7.44 2.34 -2.68
CA ALA A 45 -7.10 1.88 -1.34
C ALA A 45 -6.63 3.06 -0.49
N ASP A 46 -7.08 3.16 0.74
CA ASP A 46 -6.58 4.15 1.68
C ASP A 46 -5.34 3.60 2.39
N PHE A 47 -4.32 4.42 2.61
CA PHE A 47 -3.19 4.09 3.47
C PHE A 47 -3.12 5.06 4.63
N ASP A 48 -2.73 4.54 5.79
CA ASP A 48 -2.50 5.30 7.01
C ASP A 48 -1.23 4.78 7.68
N TRP A 49 -0.24 5.65 7.79
CA TRP A 49 1.05 5.38 8.39
C TRP A 49 1.16 6.20 9.68
N ASP A 50 1.43 5.51 10.78
CA ASP A 50 1.50 6.11 12.11
C ASP A 50 2.77 6.98 12.31
N GLY A 51 3.70 6.98 11.34
CA GLY A 51 4.98 7.70 11.43
C GLY A 51 6.06 6.97 12.22
N THR A 52 5.67 5.97 13.01
CA THR A 52 6.59 5.15 13.81
C THR A 52 7.02 3.91 13.04
N SER A 53 6.09 2.97 12.81
CA SER A 53 6.39 1.68 12.17
C SER A 53 5.15 0.96 11.64
N ASN A 54 3.96 1.50 11.85
CA ASN A 54 2.69 0.83 11.55
C ASN A 54 2.09 1.49 10.31
N LEU A 55 1.89 0.70 9.26
CA LEU A 55 1.24 1.11 8.02
C LEU A 55 -0.02 0.27 7.83
N THR A 56 -1.18 0.88 7.91
CA THR A 56 -2.46 0.25 7.63
C THR A 56 -2.91 0.61 6.22
N ILE A 57 -3.27 -0.39 5.41
CA ILE A 57 -3.83 -0.19 4.07
C ILE A 57 -5.22 -0.80 4.01
N THR A 58 -6.20 -0.01 3.59
CA THR A 58 -7.61 -0.37 3.50
C THR A 58 -8.08 -0.27 2.06
N VAL A 59 -8.30 -1.41 1.39
CA VAL A 59 -8.79 -1.40 0.00
C VAL A 59 -10.26 -1.03 -0.02
N LYS A 60 -10.58 0.16 -0.55
CA LYS A 60 -11.93 0.73 -0.64
C LYS A 60 -12.65 0.18 -1.86
N GLU A 61 -12.03 0.30 -3.02
CA GLU A 61 -12.52 -0.23 -4.28
C GLU A 61 -11.46 -1.08 -4.94
N LYS A 62 -11.90 -2.13 -5.60
CA LYS A 62 -11.05 -2.94 -6.44
C LYS A 62 -11.88 -3.50 -7.58
N PRO A 63 -11.26 -3.83 -8.70
CA PRO A 63 -11.95 -4.53 -9.74
C PRO A 63 -12.31 -5.95 -9.27
N PHE A 64 -13.44 -6.47 -9.75
CA PHE A 64 -13.93 -7.81 -9.40
C PHE A 64 -12.95 -8.94 -9.72
N PHE A 65 -12.06 -8.72 -10.69
CA PHE A 65 -11.00 -9.66 -11.10
C PHE A 65 -9.81 -9.69 -10.13
N ILE A 66 -9.67 -8.71 -9.22
CA ILE A 66 -8.59 -8.67 -8.24
C ILE A 66 -9.08 -9.23 -6.90
N SER A 67 -8.49 -10.34 -6.48
CA SER A 67 -8.72 -10.89 -5.15
C SER A 67 -8.00 -10.07 -4.07
N CYS A 68 -8.54 -10.06 -2.85
CA CYS A 68 -7.89 -9.33 -1.74
C CYS A 68 -6.46 -9.82 -1.53
N GLY A 69 -6.24 -11.14 -1.57
CA GLY A 69 -4.90 -11.73 -1.46
C GLY A 69 -3.92 -11.27 -2.55
N THR A 70 -4.37 -11.00 -3.78
CA THR A 70 -3.51 -10.48 -4.85
C THR A 70 -3.09 -9.04 -4.57
N ALA A 71 -4.02 -8.20 -4.13
CA ALA A 71 -3.72 -6.81 -3.75
C ALA A 71 -2.77 -6.76 -2.55
N THR A 72 -3.09 -7.52 -1.50
CA THR A 72 -2.25 -7.64 -0.30
C THR A 72 -0.87 -8.19 -0.62
N GLY A 73 -0.78 -9.23 -1.45
CA GLY A 73 0.50 -9.83 -1.85
C GLY A 73 1.39 -8.87 -2.63
N LYS A 74 0.81 -8.08 -3.55
CA LYS A 74 1.53 -7.00 -4.26
C LYS A 74 2.10 -5.97 -3.28
N ILE A 75 1.29 -5.49 -2.34
CA ILE A 75 1.73 -4.52 -1.33
C ILE A 75 2.83 -5.12 -0.46
N GLN A 76 2.65 -6.37 -0.01
CA GLN A 76 3.64 -7.07 0.80
C GLN A 76 4.96 -7.25 0.04
N ASP A 77 4.92 -7.55 -1.25
CA ASP A 77 6.11 -7.66 -2.10
C ASP A 77 6.86 -6.32 -2.18
N PHE A 78 6.14 -5.20 -2.37
CA PHE A 78 6.75 -3.88 -2.36
C PHE A 78 7.39 -3.54 -1.01
N VAL A 79 6.69 -3.83 0.10
CA VAL A 79 7.24 -3.63 1.46
C VAL A 79 8.47 -4.52 1.66
N HIS A 80 8.45 -5.78 1.23
CA HIS A 80 9.60 -6.69 1.33
C HIS A 80 10.79 -6.22 0.49
N GLN A 81 10.57 -5.76 -0.74
CA GLN A 81 11.64 -5.21 -1.59
C GLN A 81 12.30 -3.98 -0.95
N CYS A 82 11.52 -3.17 -0.24
CA CYS A 82 12.03 -1.98 0.43
C CYS A 82 12.64 -2.28 1.81
N HIS A 83 12.22 -3.34 2.48
CA HIS A 83 12.84 -3.84 3.71
C HIS A 83 14.20 -4.54 3.48
N GLY A 84 14.50 -4.93 2.25
CA GLY A 84 15.68 -5.74 1.91
C GLY A 84 16.93 -4.93 1.62
N ASN A 85 17.70 -4.62 2.66
CA ASN A 85 19.16 -4.73 2.66
C ASN A 85 19.67 -5.01 4.07
#